data_AF-Q9S3X2-F1
#
_entry.id   AF-Q9S3X2-F1
#
_cell.length_a   1.000
_cell.length_b   1.000
_cell.length_c   1.000
_cell.angle_alpha   90.00
_cell.angle_beta   90.00
_cell.angle_gamma   90.00
#
_symmetry.space_group_name_H-M   'P 1'
#
loop_
_entity.id
_entity.type
_entity.pdbx_description
1 polymer ?
#
loop_
_entity_poly.entity_id
_entity_poly.type
_entity_poly.pdbx_seq_one_letter_code
_entity_poly.pdbx_strand_id
1 'polypeptide(L)'
;MSRTPGAPEPAETTEAFERFVELLAAGPVGPEHPAAPGGPGLPSWLAQLAAALFHGQDEQAARRWALRVHTALGRLGGPVPFDVVHDWHARAVAPLLAEVSARRGGDGAAPDAVRRLHERALAGERATEAEWTEALGPALTQVYGHAYAYADAYATASVNARAYAMDNDYGEEKAAEFAAMYAKLNTDANARSYADANALANTRALAAAFARADERAFAEAYPFAYVHVYALADAERAEPAGRDERYRAACARLADGLAEALDRAAG
;
A
#
# COMPACT_ATOMS: atom_id res chain seq x y z
N MET A 1 5.33 -50.62 -9.17
CA MET A 1 4.92 -50.16 -7.83
C MET A 1 5.01 -48.65 -7.81
N SER A 2 3.91 -47.98 -8.17
CA SER A 2 3.83 -46.52 -8.18
C SER A 2 3.63 -46.04 -6.74
N ARG A 3 4.55 -45.23 -6.22
CA ARG A 3 4.36 -44.52 -4.95
C ARG A 3 3.29 -43.46 -5.17
N THR A 4 2.15 -43.62 -4.52
CA THR A 4 1.20 -42.54 -4.29
C THR A 4 1.96 -41.43 -3.53
N PRO A 5 1.84 -40.13 -3.91
CA PRO A 5 2.38 -39.07 -3.09
C PRO A 5 1.64 -39.10 -1.74
N GLY A 6 2.37 -39.40 -0.66
CA GLY A 6 1.82 -39.30 0.68
C GLY A 6 1.52 -37.83 0.99
N ALA A 7 0.44 -37.57 1.71
CA ALA A 7 0.20 -36.25 2.27
C ALA A 7 1.44 -35.82 3.07
N PRO A 8 1.86 -34.54 2.97
CA PRO A 8 3.05 -34.05 3.66
C PRO A 8 2.93 -34.29 5.17
N GLU A 9 4.03 -34.67 5.81
CA GLU A 9 4.01 -34.94 7.24
C GLU A 9 3.75 -33.64 8.03
N PRO A 10 3.09 -33.70 9.20
CA PRO A 10 2.77 -32.52 10.00
C PRO A 10 4.02 -31.68 10.37
N ALA A 11 5.18 -32.31 10.54
CA ALA A 11 6.45 -31.61 10.78
C ALA A 11 6.91 -30.77 9.58
N GLU A 12 6.76 -31.29 8.35
CA GLU A 12 7.11 -30.58 7.11
C GLU A 12 6.21 -29.35 6.90
N THR A 13 4.95 -29.43 7.35
CA THR A 13 3.99 -28.34 7.26
C THR A 13 4.33 -27.21 8.24
N THR A 14 4.76 -27.54 9.46
CA THR A 14 5.21 -26.55 10.45
C THR A 14 6.51 -25.86 10.01
N GLU A 15 7.49 -26.61 9.51
CA GLU A 15 8.76 -26.04 9.04
C GLU A 15 8.58 -25.17 7.79
N ALA A 16 7.67 -25.54 6.87
CA ALA A 16 7.32 -24.70 5.73
C ALA A 16 6.67 -23.38 6.16
N PHE A 17 5.77 -23.43 7.15
CA PHE A 17 5.12 -22.23 7.68
C PHE A 17 6.11 -21.28 8.38
N GLU A 18 7.00 -21.80 9.23
CA GLU A 18 7.99 -20.92 9.90
C GLU A 18 8.97 -20.30 8.90
N ARG A 19 9.42 -21.03 7.86
CA ARG A 19 10.21 -20.44 6.76
C ARG A 19 9.45 -19.34 6.02
N PHE A 20 8.15 -19.50 5.82
CA PHE A 20 7.31 -18.47 5.22
C PHE A 20 7.24 -17.22 6.12
N VAL A 21 7.06 -17.38 7.43
CA VAL A 21 7.10 -16.28 8.40
C VAL A 21 8.46 -15.58 8.42
N GLU A 22 9.56 -16.33 8.41
CA GLU A 22 10.92 -15.78 8.33
C GLU A 22 11.12 -14.94 7.05
N LEU A 23 10.61 -15.41 5.91
CA LEU A 23 10.66 -14.66 4.66
C LEU A 23 9.89 -13.34 4.76
N LEU A 24 8.69 -13.33 5.36
CA LEU A 24 7.92 -12.10 5.55
C LEU A 24 8.61 -11.15 6.54
N ALA A 25 9.18 -11.68 7.62
CA ALA A 25 9.85 -10.90 8.65
C ALA A 25 11.18 -10.27 8.18
N ALA A 26 11.80 -10.82 7.12
CA ALA A 26 12.99 -10.23 6.50
C ALA A 26 12.69 -8.89 5.78
N GLY A 27 11.42 -8.57 5.54
CA GLY A 27 10.99 -7.35 4.90
C GLY A 27 10.86 -7.45 3.37
N PRO A 28 10.30 -6.41 2.72
CA PRO A 28 10.11 -6.41 1.28
C PRO A 28 11.47 -6.40 0.58
N VAL A 29 11.70 -7.36 -0.31
CA VAL A 29 12.91 -7.42 -1.13
C VAL A 29 12.61 -6.90 -2.53
N GLY A 30 13.49 -6.02 -3.04
CA GLY A 30 13.36 -5.44 -4.37
C GLY A 30 13.34 -6.51 -5.49
N PRO A 31 12.85 -6.15 -6.69
CA PRO A 31 12.68 -7.08 -7.82
C PRO A 31 13.99 -7.74 -8.28
N GLU A 32 15.13 -7.18 -7.89
CA GLU A 32 16.48 -7.68 -8.17
C GLU A 32 16.94 -8.84 -7.27
N HIS A 33 16.13 -9.29 -6.31
CA HIS A 33 16.43 -10.47 -5.53
C HIS A 33 15.74 -11.72 -6.12
N PRO A 34 16.52 -12.71 -6.60
CA PRO A 34 15.94 -13.94 -7.13
C PRO A 34 15.20 -14.65 -5.99
N ALA A 35 14.01 -15.19 -6.30
CA ALA A 35 13.29 -16.10 -5.41
C ALA A 35 14.28 -17.14 -4.87
N ALA A 36 14.34 -17.31 -3.55
CA ALA A 36 15.27 -18.22 -2.90
C ALA A 36 15.21 -19.61 -3.56
N PRO A 37 16.35 -20.24 -3.90
CA PRO A 37 16.34 -21.50 -4.62
C PRO A 37 15.89 -22.63 -3.69
N GLY A 38 14.70 -23.19 -3.93
CA GLY A 38 14.28 -24.47 -3.33
C GLY A 38 12.86 -24.59 -2.77
N GLY A 39 12.00 -23.57 -2.87
CA GLY A 39 10.57 -23.67 -2.57
C GLY A 39 9.72 -23.14 -3.72
N PRO A 40 8.38 -23.37 -3.75
CA PRO A 40 7.50 -22.65 -4.66
C PRO A 40 7.61 -21.15 -4.32
N GLY A 41 8.48 -20.45 -5.06
CA GLY A 41 8.82 -19.07 -4.80
C GLY A 41 7.59 -18.20 -5.02
N LEU A 42 7.21 -17.44 -3.99
CA LEU A 42 6.20 -16.40 -4.11
C LEU A 42 6.61 -15.46 -5.27
N PRO A 43 5.68 -15.04 -6.13
CA PRO A 43 5.96 -13.95 -7.06
C PRO A 43 6.49 -12.73 -6.31
N SER A 44 7.48 -12.03 -6.86
CA SER A 44 8.15 -10.94 -6.16
C SER A 44 7.19 -9.84 -5.69
N TRP A 45 6.14 -9.54 -6.47
CA TRP A 45 5.10 -8.59 -6.07
C TRP A 45 4.35 -9.04 -4.81
N LEU A 46 4.07 -10.34 -4.67
CA LEU A 46 3.35 -10.89 -3.54
C LEU A 46 4.23 -10.92 -2.30
N ALA A 47 5.51 -11.29 -2.44
CA ALA A 47 6.46 -11.22 -1.34
C ALA A 47 6.58 -9.78 -0.80
N GLN A 48 6.67 -8.79 -1.69
CA GLN A 48 6.72 -7.36 -1.32
C GLN A 48 5.46 -6.90 -0.58
N LEU A 49 4.27 -7.17 -1.14
CA LEU A 49 2.99 -6.82 -0.49
C LEU A 49 2.85 -7.52 0.85
N ALA A 50 3.11 -8.83 0.88
CA ALA A 50 2.90 -9.63 2.08
C ALA A 50 3.83 -9.21 3.22
N ALA A 51 5.09 -8.89 2.93
CA ALA A 51 6.02 -8.40 3.94
C ALA A 51 5.57 -7.04 4.51
N ALA A 52 5.16 -6.07 3.68
CA ALA A 52 4.67 -4.79 4.18
C ALA A 52 3.40 -4.92 5.04
N LEU A 53 2.47 -5.78 4.62
CA LEU A 53 1.25 -6.05 5.39
C LEU A 53 1.53 -6.81 6.69
N PHE A 54 2.52 -7.70 6.69
CA PHE A 54 2.99 -8.39 7.90
C PHE A 54 3.57 -7.40 8.91
N HIS A 55 4.48 -6.53 8.48
CA HIS A 55 5.10 -5.51 9.34
C HIS A 55 4.13 -4.42 9.80
N GLY A 56 3.03 -4.20 9.07
CA GLY A 56 2.01 -3.22 9.42
C GLY A 56 1.06 -3.66 10.55
N GLN A 57 1.17 -4.89 11.06
CA GLN A 57 0.28 -5.48 12.06
C GLN A 57 1.00 -5.73 13.39
N ASP A 58 0.24 -5.98 14.46
CA ASP A 58 0.80 -6.58 15.68
C ASP A 58 1.22 -8.04 15.43
N GLU A 59 2.18 -8.53 16.22
CA GLU A 59 2.79 -9.86 16.02
C GLU A 59 1.76 -11.00 15.96
N GLN A 60 0.74 -10.96 16.83
CA GLN A 60 -0.24 -12.04 16.90
C GLN A 60 -1.19 -12.00 15.70
N ALA A 61 -1.66 -10.81 15.30
CA ALA A 61 -2.46 -10.63 14.09
C ALA A 61 -1.65 -11.00 12.84
N ALA A 62 -0.40 -10.56 12.73
CA ALA A 62 0.50 -10.85 11.63
C ALA A 62 0.71 -12.35 11.45
N ARG A 63 0.99 -13.11 12.52
CA ARG A 63 1.14 -14.58 12.45
C ARG A 63 -0.16 -15.28 12.06
N ARG A 64 -1.31 -14.87 12.59
CA ARG A 64 -2.62 -15.44 12.20
C ARG A 64 -2.92 -15.20 10.73
N TRP A 65 -2.69 -13.98 10.26
CA TRP A 65 -2.88 -13.61 8.86
C TRP A 65 -1.90 -14.36 7.94
N ALA A 66 -0.62 -14.46 8.31
CA ALA A 66 0.39 -15.22 7.56
C ALA A 66 -0.02 -16.69 7.40
N LEU A 67 -0.58 -17.32 8.44
CA LEU A 67 -1.09 -18.69 8.35
C LEU A 67 -2.23 -18.81 7.34
N ARG A 68 -3.14 -17.84 7.30
CA ARG A 68 -4.24 -17.82 6.32
C ARG A 68 -3.72 -17.70 4.89
N VAL A 69 -2.78 -16.77 4.65
CA VAL A 69 -2.12 -16.61 3.34
C VAL A 69 -1.38 -17.88 2.93
N HIS A 70 -0.56 -18.45 3.82
CA HIS A 70 0.18 -19.68 3.56
C HIS A 70 -0.77 -20.84 3.21
N THR A 71 -1.90 -20.96 3.91
CA THR A 71 -2.92 -21.97 3.62
C THR A 71 -3.57 -21.74 2.26
N ALA A 72 -3.92 -20.50 1.91
CA ALA A 72 -4.51 -20.17 0.60
C ALA A 72 -3.55 -20.49 -0.55
N LEU A 73 -2.26 -20.17 -0.39
CA LEU A 73 -1.20 -20.51 -1.35
C LEU A 73 -1.01 -22.02 -1.50
N GLY A 74 -1.09 -22.77 -0.39
CA GLY A 74 -1.07 -24.23 -0.42
C GLY A 74 -2.24 -24.83 -1.21
N ARG A 75 -3.44 -24.24 -1.10
CA ARG A 75 -4.62 -24.67 -1.87
C ARG A 75 -4.53 -24.35 -3.36
N LEU A 76 -3.95 -23.20 -3.71
CA LEU A 76 -3.69 -22.83 -5.12
C LEU A 76 -2.80 -23.86 -5.83
N GLY A 77 -1.81 -24.43 -5.13
CA GLY A 77 -0.98 -25.53 -5.63
C GLY A 77 -0.16 -25.19 -6.89
N GLY A 78 -0.02 -23.91 -7.23
CA GLY A 78 0.58 -23.42 -8.47
C GLY A 78 0.86 -21.92 -8.45
N PRO A 79 1.15 -21.31 -9.61
CA PRO A 79 1.40 -19.87 -9.72
C PRO A 79 0.20 -19.05 -9.23
N VAL A 80 0.47 -17.96 -8.52
CA VAL A 80 -0.59 -17.02 -8.08
C VAL A 80 -0.97 -16.14 -9.27
N PRO A 81 -2.23 -16.17 -9.75
CA PRO A 81 -2.64 -15.38 -10.90
C PRO A 81 -2.64 -13.87 -10.59
N PHE A 82 -2.27 -13.05 -11.58
CA PHE A 82 -2.27 -11.59 -11.44
C PHE A 82 -3.66 -11.01 -11.13
N ASP A 83 -4.74 -11.73 -11.42
CA ASP A 83 -6.12 -11.36 -11.06
C ASP A 83 -6.28 -11.12 -9.55
N VAL A 84 -5.46 -11.74 -8.70
CA VAL A 84 -5.42 -11.45 -7.25
C VAL A 84 -5.13 -9.98 -6.99
N VAL A 85 -4.25 -9.35 -7.78
CA VAL A 85 -3.93 -7.92 -7.66
C VAL A 85 -5.15 -7.06 -8.00
N HIS A 86 -5.86 -7.39 -9.07
CA HIS A 86 -7.06 -6.66 -9.46
C HIS A 86 -8.19 -6.83 -8.44
N ASP A 87 -8.39 -8.04 -7.94
CA ASP A 87 -9.42 -8.34 -6.93
C ASP A 87 -9.14 -7.61 -5.62
N TRP A 88 -7.89 -7.64 -5.17
CA TRP A 88 -7.45 -6.91 -3.98
C TRP A 88 -7.65 -5.39 -4.14
N HIS A 89 -7.27 -4.82 -5.29
CA HIS A 89 -7.47 -3.38 -5.51
C HIS A 89 -8.95 -3.00 -5.58
N ALA A 90 -9.77 -3.79 -6.28
CA ALA A 90 -11.19 -3.52 -6.43
C ALA A 90 -11.97 -3.63 -5.10
N ARG A 91 -11.65 -4.63 -4.28
CA ARG A 91 -12.45 -5.00 -3.10
C ARG A 91 -11.89 -4.50 -1.77
N ALA A 92 -10.60 -4.19 -1.68
CA ALA A 92 -9.98 -3.74 -0.43
C ALA A 92 -9.39 -2.33 -0.55
N VAL A 93 -8.53 -2.10 -1.54
CA VAL A 93 -7.83 -0.80 -1.68
C VAL A 93 -8.80 0.31 -2.03
N ALA A 94 -9.56 0.18 -3.12
CA ALA A 94 -10.42 1.27 -3.58
C ALA A 94 -11.54 1.64 -2.58
N PRO A 95 -12.20 0.69 -1.89
CA PRO A 95 -13.14 1.03 -0.82
C PRO A 95 -12.48 1.77 0.35
N LEU A 96 -11.29 1.35 0.80
CA LEU A 96 -10.53 2.08 1.82
C LEU A 96 -10.27 3.53 1.38
N LEU A 97 -9.78 3.73 0.14
CA LEU A 97 -9.47 5.05 -0.39
C LEU A 97 -10.71 5.92 -0.61
N ALA A 98 -11.85 5.33 -1.00
CA ALA A 98 -13.11 6.04 -1.10
C ALA A 98 -13.57 6.56 0.27
N GLU A 99 -13.45 5.76 1.33
CA GLU A 99 -13.74 6.20 2.69
C GLU A 99 -12.78 7.32 3.15
N VAL A 100 -11.48 7.21 2.83
CA VAL A 100 -10.49 8.25 3.12
C VAL A 100 -10.87 9.56 2.42
N SER A 101 -11.23 9.49 1.14
CA SER A 101 -11.69 10.63 0.35
C SER A 101 -12.94 11.27 0.98
N ALA A 102 -13.94 10.47 1.35
CA ALA A 102 -15.18 10.95 1.96
C ALA A 102 -14.93 11.70 3.28
N ARG A 103 -14.05 11.17 4.15
CA ARG A 103 -13.64 11.85 5.39
C ARG A 103 -12.95 13.20 5.17
N ARG A 104 -12.45 13.44 3.95
CA ARG A 104 -11.76 14.68 3.55
C ARG A 104 -12.64 15.57 2.67
N GLY A 105 -13.94 15.26 2.57
CA GLY A 105 -14.92 16.04 1.81
C GLY A 105 -14.86 15.81 0.30
N GLY A 106 -14.13 14.80 -0.16
CA GLY A 106 -14.15 14.38 -1.56
C GLY A 106 -15.35 13.48 -1.87
N ASP A 107 -15.74 13.42 -3.13
CA ASP A 107 -16.86 12.60 -3.62
C ASP A 107 -16.49 11.13 -3.87
N GLY A 108 -15.21 10.79 -3.80
CA GLY A 108 -14.71 9.42 -4.03
C GLY A 108 -14.65 9.03 -5.51
N ALA A 109 -14.84 9.96 -6.44
CA ALA A 109 -14.90 9.65 -7.88
C ALA A 109 -13.57 9.08 -8.43
N ALA A 110 -12.44 9.58 -7.96
CA ALA A 110 -11.11 9.12 -8.40
C ALA A 110 -10.82 7.66 -8.00
N PRO A 111 -10.90 7.25 -6.72
CA PRO A 111 -10.71 5.84 -6.35
C PRO A 111 -11.78 4.92 -6.99
N ASP A 112 -13.00 5.42 -7.20
CA ASP A 112 -14.06 4.66 -7.85
C ASP A 112 -13.81 4.43 -9.36
N ALA A 113 -13.18 5.38 -10.05
CA ALA A 113 -12.75 5.20 -11.43
C ALA A 113 -11.70 4.09 -11.56
N VAL A 114 -10.71 4.07 -10.67
CA VAL A 114 -9.69 3.01 -10.61
C VAL A 114 -10.32 1.65 -10.26
N ARG A 115 -11.27 1.63 -9.31
CA ARG A 115 -12.03 0.43 -8.94
C ARG A 115 -12.70 -0.21 -10.14
N ARG A 116 -13.44 0.58 -10.94
CA ARG A 116 -14.14 0.07 -12.13
C ARG A 116 -13.20 -0.56 -13.14
N LEU A 117 -11.99 0.00 -13.31
CA LEU A 117 -11.00 -0.60 -14.22
C LEU A 117 -10.49 -1.95 -13.72
N HIS A 118 -10.29 -2.10 -12.40
CA HIS A 118 -9.94 -3.39 -11.82
C HIS A 118 -11.09 -4.40 -11.93
N GLU A 119 -12.34 -3.99 -11.69
CA GLU A 119 -13.52 -4.84 -11.87
C GLU A 119 -13.68 -5.31 -13.32
N ARG A 120 -13.45 -4.42 -14.30
CA ARG A 120 -13.42 -4.78 -15.73
C ARG A 120 -12.30 -5.77 -16.05
N ALA A 121 -11.10 -5.54 -15.52
CA ALA A 121 -9.97 -6.46 -15.71
C ALA A 121 -10.26 -7.86 -15.15
N LEU A 122 -10.90 -7.95 -13.98
CA LEU A 122 -11.37 -9.22 -13.41
C LEU A 122 -12.43 -9.92 -14.25
N ALA A 123 -13.25 -9.16 -14.98
CA ALA A 123 -14.20 -9.70 -15.95
C ALA A 123 -13.54 -10.12 -17.29
N GLY A 124 -12.22 -9.95 -17.42
CA GLY A 124 -11.45 -10.29 -18.63
C GLY A 124 -11.41 -9.18 -19.68
N GLU A 125 -11.94 -7.98 -19.38
CA GLU A 125 -11.84 -6.83 -20.28
C GLU A 125 -10.46 -6.16 -20.18
N ARG A 126 -9.88 -5.80 -21.33
CA ARG A 126 -8.59 -5.10 -21.38
C ARG A 126 -8.79 -3.60 -21.55
N ALA A 127 -8.66 -2.87 -20.46
CA ALA A 127 -8.48 -1.42 -20.51
C ALA A 127 -7.08 -1.06 -21.03
N THR A 128 -7.01 0.01 -21.81
CA THR A 128 -5.78 0.53 -22.39
C THR A 128 -4.89 1.20 -21.32
N GLU A 129 -3.59 1.30 -21.60
CA GLU A 129 -2.65 2.06 -20.74
C GLU A 129 -3.09 3.53 -20.57
N ALA A 130 -3.75 4.10 -21.58
CA ALA A 130 -4.30 5.46 -21.53
C ALA A 130 -5.48 5.57 -20.55
N GLU A 131 -6.45 4.64 -20.59
CA GLU A 131 -7.56 4.58 -19.62
C GLU A 131 -7.02 4.43 -18.19
N TRP A 132 -6.04 3.55 -17.99
CA TRP A 132 -5.40 3.38 -16.69
C TRP A 132 -4.68 4.65 -16.23
N THR A 133 -3.94 5.32 -17.12
CA THR A 133 -3.24 6.56 -16.81
C THR A 133 -4.21 7.66 -16.40
N GLU A 134 -5.32 7.81 -17.12
CA GLU A 134 -6.36 8.81 -16.84
C GLU A 134 -7.02 8.60 -15.48
N ALA A 135 -7.32 7.34 -15.12
CA ALA A 135 -7.91 7.02 -13.82
C ALA A 135 -6.90 7.11 -12.67
N LEU A 136 -5.68 6.62 -12.86
CA LEU A 136 -4.66 6.53 -11.81
C LEU A 136 -4.08 7.90 -11.45
N GLY A 137 -3.89 8.82 -12.39
CA GLY A 137 -3.28 10.13 -12.12
C GLY A 137 -3.96 10.88 -10.96
N PRO A 138 -5.26 11.21 -11.08
CA PRO A 138 -6.00 11.88 -10.01
C PRO A 138 -6.06 11.09 -8.70
N ALA A 139 -6.23 9.77 -8.78
CA ALA A 139 -6.31 8.91 -7.59
C ALA A 139 -4.97 8.87 -6.82
N LEU A 140 -3.84 8.80 -7.54
CA LEU A 140 -2.51 8.81 -6.95
C LEU A 140 -2.17 10.19 -6.37
N THR A 141 -2.51 11.28 -7.07
CA THR A 141 -2.34 12.64 -6.51
C THR A 141 -3.12 12.78 -5.20
N GLN A 142 -4.37 12.31 -5.16
CA GLN A 142 -5.18 12.35 -3.95
C GLN A 142 -4.53 11.55 -2.81
N VAL A 143 -4.12 10.30 -3.07
CA VAL A 143 -3.61 9.42 -2.01
C VAL A 143 -2.27 9.90 -1.45
N TYR A 144 -1.35 10.35 -2.32
CA TYR A 144 -0.07 10.92 -1.86
C TYR A 144 -0.28 12.23 -1.09
N GLY A 145 -1.21 13.08 -1.53
CA GLY A 145 -1.58 14.28 -0.78
C GLY A 145 -2.15 13.97 0.61
N HIS A 146 -2.87 12.86 0.74
CA HIS A 146 -3.42 12.41 2.02
C HIS A 146 -2.39 11.74 2.93
N ALA A 147 -1.40 11.04 2.35
CA ALA A 147 -0.31 10.38 3.06
C ALA A 147 0.83 11.32 3.49
N TYR A 148 0.83 12.57 3.01
CA TYR A 148 1.83 13.56 3.39
C TYR A 148 1.72 13.89 4.89
N ALA A 149 2.86 13.82 5.60
CA ALA A 149 2.99 14.08 7.04
C ALA A 149 2.81 15.58 7.38
N TYR A 150 1.61 16.10 7.15
CA TYR A 150 1.30 17.52 7.20
C TYR A 150 1.56 18.10 8.59
N ALA A 151 1.11 17.42 9.65
CA ALA A 151 1.25 17.91 11.02
C ALA A 151 2.72 18.08 11.43
N ASP A 152 3.56 17.07 11.14
CA ASP A 152 4.99 17.09 11.47
C ASP A 152 5.72 18.16 10.65
N ALA A 153 5.41 18.27 9.35
CA ALA A 153 5.98 19.28 8.47
C ALA A 153 5.57 20.69 8.90
N TYR A 154 4.29 20.90 9.25
CA TYR A 154 3.77 22.19 9.73
C TYR A 154 4.41 22.59 11.06
N ALA A 155 4.52 21.66 12.02
CA ALA A 155 5.15 21.91 13.30
C ALA A 155 6.63 22.32 13.12
N THR A 156 7.37 21.59 12.28
CA THR A 156 8.77 21.89 11.96
C THR A 156 8.91 23.27 11.30
N ALA A 157 8.07 23.57 10.30
CA ALA A 157 8.09 24.86 9.62
C ALA A 157 7.70 26.02 10.58
N SER A 158 6.79 25.78 11.50
CA SER A 158 6.37 26.77 12.52
C SER A 158 7.51 27.10 13.48
N VAL A 159 8.21 26.09 13.98
CA VAL A 159 9.38 26.29 14.87
C VAL A 159 10.46 27.10 14.16
N ASN A 160 10.82 26.71 12.93
CA ASN A 160 11.87 27.38 12.17
C ASN A 160 11.51 28.84 11.82
N ALA A 161 10.27 29.08 11.40
CA ALA A 161 9.81 30.42 11.06
C ALA A 161 9.70 31.33 12.30
N ARG A 162 9.30 30.78 13.46
CA ARG A 162 9.28 31.54 14.72
C ARG A 162 10.70 31.92 15.14
N ALA A 163 11.66 30.99 15.09
CA ALA A 163 13.06 31.27 15.40
C ALA A 163 13.60 32.40 14.51
N TYR A 164 13.38 32.30 13.19
CA TYR A 164 13.76 33.36 12.25
C TYR A 164 13.15 34.72 12.62
N ALA A 165 11.85 34.78 12.89
CA ALA A 165 11.19 36.04 13.20
C ALA A 165 11.69 36.66 14.53
N MET A 166 12.00 35.83 15.52
CA MET A 166 12.59 36.27 16.78
C MET A 166 14.01 36.81 16.58
N ASP A 167 14.84 36.14 15.77
CA ASP A 167 16.20 36.60 15.42
C ASP A 167 16.22 37.92 14.63
N ASN A 168 15.07 38.33 14.08
CA ASN A 168 14.90 39.57 13.32
C ASN A 168 14.06 40.62 14.07
N ASP A 169 13.90 40.49 15.40
CA ASP A 169 13.24 41.46 16.27
C ASP A 169 11.76 41.75 15.97
N TYR A 170 11.02 40.78 15.44
CA TYR A 170 9.59 40.98 15.12
C TYR A 170 8.74 41.16 16.39
N GLY A 171 9.24 40.68 17.53
CA GLY A 171 8.48 40.56 18.78
C GLY A 171 7.60 39.31 18.78
N GLU A 172 7.18 38.89 19.97
CA GLU A 172 6.58 37.56 20.17
C GLU A 172 5.28 37.31 19.40
N GLU A 173 4.36 38.28 19.40
CA GLU A 173 3.06 38.18 18.72
C GLU A 173 3.24 38.09 17.20
N LYS A 174 3.99 39.03 16.61
CA LYS A 174 4.28 39.02 15.17
C LYS A 174 5.09 37.81 14.74
N ALA A 175 5.99 37.30 15.59
CA ALA A 175 6.72 36.07 15.32
C ALA A 175 5.78 34.84 15.29
N ALA A 176 4.78 34.78 16.18
CA ALA A 176 3.77 33.73 16.15
C ALA A 176 2.90 33.80 14.88
N GLU A 177 2.43 35.00 14.52
CA GLU A 177 1.63 35.21 13.29
C GLU A 177 2.43 34.85 12.03
N PHE A 178 3.67 35.35 11.94
CA PHE A 178 4.58 35.04 10.83
C PHE A 178 4.82 33.53 10.72
N ALA A 179 5.09 32.86 11.85
CA ALA A 179 5.34 31.43 11.89
C ALA A 179 4.13 30.63 11.40
N ALA A 180 2.93 30.93 11.90
CA ALA A 180 1.71 30.24 11.51
C ALA A 180 1.39 30.42 10.02
N MET A 181 1.54 31.65 9.51
CA MET A 181 1.34 31.97 8.08
C MET A 181 2.37 31.25 7.20
N TYR A 182 3.66 31.37 7.52
CA TYR A 182 4.74 30.77 6.75
C TYR A 182 4.62 29.25 6.74
N ALA A 183 4.41 28.63 7.90
CA ALA A 183 4.26 27.19 8.03
C ALA A 183 3.10 26.68 7.18
N LYS A 184 1.95 27.38 7.18
CA LYS A 184 0.82 27.00 6.34
C LYS A 184 1.17 27.06 4.86
N LEU A 185 1.69 28.19 4.39
CA LEU A 185 2.02 28.38 2.97
C LEU A 185 3.06 27.37 2.48
N ASN A 186 4.13 27.19 3.25
CA ASN A 186 5.20 26.26 2.93
C ASN A 186 4.71 24.81 2.91
N THR A 187 3.96 24.39 3.94
CA THR A 187 3.46 23.02 4.05
C THR A 187 2.43 22.71 2.97
N ASP A 188 1.50 23.63 2.67
CA ASP A 188 0.52 23.47 1.59
C ASP A 188 1.20 23.35 0.21
N ALA A 189 2.29 24.10 -0.03
CA ALA A 189 3.06 24.00 -1.26
C ALA A 189 3.80 22.65 -1.36
N ASN A 190 4.48 22.24 -0.28
CA ASN A 190 5.24 20.99 -0.25
C ASN A 190 4.32 19.77 -0.37
N ALA A 191 3.18 19.75 0.29
CA ALA A 191 2.21 18.66 0.20
C ALA A 191 1.71 18.45 -1.24
N ARG A 192 1.40 19.55 -1.95
CA ARG A 192 1.00 19.50 -3.37
C ARG A 192 2.14 19.01 -4.25
N SER A 193 3.33 19.59 -4.10
CA SER A 193 4.48 19.17 -4.90
C SER A 193 4.86 17.72 -4.66
N TYR A 194 4.78 17.23 -3.42
CA TYR A 194 4.98 15.84 -3.07
C TYR A 194 3.95 14.94 -3.76
N ALA A 195 2.66 15.31 -3.70
CA ALA A 195 1.59 14.56 -4.31
C ALA A 195 1.75 14.46 -5.84
N ASP A 196 1.96 15.59 -6.50
CA ASP A 196 2.07 15.67 -7.96
C ASP A 196 3.31 14.92 -8.48
N ALA A 197 4.47 15.09 -7.81
CA ALA A 197 5.70 14.42 -8.22
C ALA A 197 5.59 12.90 -8.09
N ASN A 198 5.08 12.41 -6.96
CA ASN A 198 4.93 10.96 -6.75
C ASN A 198 3.84 10.36 -7.66
N ALA A 199 2.73 11.05 -7.87
CA ALA A 199 1.70 10.61 -8.82
C ALA A 199 2.27 10.52 -10.25
N LEU A 200 2.98 11.56 -10.71
CA LEU A 200 3.60 11.59 -12.03
C LEU A 200 4.60 10.46 -12.23
N ALA A 201 5.43 10.19 -11.23
CA ALA A 201 6.45 9.12 -11.29
C ALA A 201 5.82 7.72 -11.38
N ASN A 202 4.72 7.47 -10.68
CA ASN A 202 4.15 6.13 -10.53
C ASN A 202 3.02 5.79 -11.50
N THR A 203 2.29 6.80 -12.00
CA THR A 203 1.08 6.59 -12.82
C THR A 203 1.37 5.71 -14.03
N ARG A 204 2.42 6.02 -14.81
CA ARG A 204 2.73 5.27 -16.03
C ARG A 204 3.20 3.85 -15.74
N ALA A 205 4.01 3.66 -14.71
CA ALA A 205 4.50 2.33 -14.32
C ALA A 205 3.34 1.41 -13.93
N LEU A 206 2.41 1.89 -13.08
CA LEU A 206 1.22 1.14 -12.70
C LEU A 206 0.26 0.92 -13.86
N ALA A 207 0.03 1.94 -14.69
CA ALA A 207 -0.83 1.80 -15.86
C ALA A 207 -0.32 0.74 -16.84
N ALA A 208 0.99 0.73 -17.09
CA ALA A 208 1.64 -0.27 -17.94
C ALA A 208 1.52 -1.69 -17.36
N ALA A 209 1.72 -1.85 -16.05
CA ALA A 209 1.59 -3.11 -15.36
C ALA A 209 0.16 -3.65 -15.40
N PHE A 210 -0.83 -2.81 -15.08
CA PHE A 210 -2.25 -3.21 -15.06
C PHE A 210 -2.80 -3.47 -16.46
N ALA A 211 -2.48 -2.66 -17.46
CA ALA A 211 -2.96 -2.86 -18.83
C ALA A 211 -2.49 -4.19 -19.44
N ARG A 212 -1.30 -4.66 -19.04
CA ARG A 212 -0.67 -5.88 -19.59
C ARG A 212 -0.80 -7.09 -18.66
N ALA A 213 -1.40 -6.93 -17.48
CA ALA A 213 -1.34 -7.91 -16.39
C ALA A 213 0.11 -8.39 -16.12
N ASP A 214 1.05 -7.45 -16.14
CA ASP A 214 2.49 -7.72 -16.06
C ASP A 214 2.96 -7.75 -14.61
N GLU A 215 3.08 -8.98 -14.09
CA GLU A 215 3.52 -9.27 -12.71
C GLU A 215 4.89 -8.67 -12.38
N ARG A 216 5.80 -8.64 -13.37
CA ARG A 216 7.16 -8.14 -13.18
C ARG A 216 7.15 -6.62 -13.16
N ALA A 217 6.47 -5.98 -14.10
CA ALA A 217 6.32 -4.52 -14.11
C ALA A 217 5.63 -4.03 -12.83
N PHE A 218 4.65 -4.79 -12.32
CA PHE A 218 4.03 -4.48 -11.04
C PHE A 218 5.01 -4.61 -9.87
N ALA A 219 5.83 -5.67 -9.81
CA ALA A 219 6.87 -5.80 -8.78
C ALA A 219 7.94 -4.70 -8.85
N GLU A 220 8.30 -4.25 -10.05
CA GLU A 220 9.24 -3.14 -10.30
C GLU A 220 8.64 -1.76 -9.96
N ALA A 221 7.32 -1.67 -9.83
CA ALA A 221 6.63 -0.50 -9.27
C ALA A 221 6.59 -0.49 -7.72
N TYR A 222 7.26 -1.44 -7.05
CA TYR A 222 7.43 -1.48 -5.60
C TYR A 222 6.13 -1.44 -4.78
N PRO A 223 5.22 -2.42 -4.95
CA PRO A 223 3.88 -2.38 -4.37
C PRO A 223 3.82 -2.32 -2.84
N PHE A 224 4.91 -2.70 -2.15
CA PHE A 224 5.04 -2.50 -0.71
C PHE A 224 4.96 -1.01 -0.32
N ALA A 225 5.49 -0.11 -1.15
CA ALA A 225 5.44 1.34 -0.91
C ALA A 225 4.00 1.85 -0.99
N TYR A 226 3.18 1.31 -1.91
CA TYR A 226 1.77 1.70 -2.01
C TYR A 226 0.96 1.24 -0.79
N VAL A 227 1.26 0.09 -0.20
CA VAL A 227 0.63 -0.34 1.08
C VAL A 227 0.84 0.72 2.16
N HIS A 228 2.09 1.20 2.31
CA HIS A 228 2.40 2.27 3.27
C HIS A 228 1.65 3.55 2.95
N VAL A 229 1.61 3.97 1.69
CA VAL A 229 0.90 5.17 1.26
C VAL A 229 -0.61 5.07 1.52
N TYR A 230 -1.24 3.93 1.27
CA TYR A 230 -2.66 3.72 1.53
C TYR A 230 -2.99 3.77 3.03
N ALA A 231 -2.15 3.13 3.86
CA ALA A 231 -2.31 3.16 5.30
C ALA A 231 -2.06 4.56 5.90
N LEU A 232 -1.03 5.27 5.43
CA LEU A 232 -0.75 6.64 5.84
C LEU A 232 -1.86 7.60 5.41
N ALA A 233 -2.41 7.45 4.20
CA ALA A 233 -3.51 8.29 3.73
C ALA A 233 -4.73 8.25 4.67
N ASP A 234 -4.98 7.09 5.30
CA ASP A 234 -5.99 6.96 6.35
C ASP A 234 -5.52 7.52 7.70
N ALA A 235 -4.25 7.33 8.06
CA ALA A 235 -3.70 7.65 9.37
C ALA A 235 -3.38 9.14 9.61
N GLU A 236 -2.89 9.88 8.61
CA GLU A 236 -2.31 11.24 8.76
C GLU A 236 -3.27 12.32 9.29
N ARG A 237 -4.58 12.03 9.37
CA ARG A 237 -5.58 12.95 9.95
C ARG A 237 -6.08 12.55 11.33
N ALA A 238 -5.60 11.43 11.86
CA ALA A 238 -5.84 11.09 13.26
C ALA A 238 -5.06 12.07 14.16
N GLU A 239 -5.57 12.30 15.36
CA GLU A 239 -4.76 12.91 16.42
C GLU A 239 -3.44 12.14 16.55
N PRO A 240 -2.32 12.80 16.88
CA PRO A 240 -1.00 12.15 16.93
C PRO A 240 -1.00 10.84 17.73
N ALA A 241 -1.78 10.77 18.82
CA ALA A 241 -1.91 9.59 19.67
C ALA A 241 -2.62 8.38 19.00
N GLY A 242 -3.44 8.61 17.96
CA GLY A 242 -4.22 7.59 17.25
C GLY A 242 -3.70 7.25 15.85
N ARG A 243 -2.66 7.95 15.37
CA ARG A 243 -2.08 7.73 14.03
C ARG A 243 -1.57 6.31 13.84
N ASP A 244 -0.79 5.80 14.79
CA ASP A 244 -0.23 4.45 14.73
C ASP A 244 -1.32 3.37 14.75
N GLU A 245 -2.32 3.53 15.61
CA GLU A 245 -3.46 2.60 15.69
C GLU A 245 -4.22 2.56 14.37
N ARG A 246 -4.49 3.74 13.80
CA ARG A 246 -5.21 3.87 12.53
C ARG A 246 -4.41 3.31 11.35
N TYR A 247 -3.10 3.55 11.34
CA TYR A 247 -2.19 2.95 10.37
C TYR A 247 -2.23 1.42 10.44
N ARG A 248 -2.11 0.83 11.63
CA ARG A 248 -2.18 -0.63 11.82
C ARG A 248 -3.54 -1.19 11.42
N ALA A 249 -4.63 -0.49 11.76
CA ALA A 249 -5.98 -0.89 11.37
C ALA A 249 -6.16 -0.88 9.83
N ALA A 250 -5.60 0.12 9.13
CA ALA A 250 -5.61 0.16 7.67
C ALA A 250 -4.77 -0.99 7.07
N CYS A 251 -3.58 -1.27 7.61
CA CYS A 251 -2.77 -2.42 7.21
C CYS A 251 -3.51 -3.74 7.40
N ALA A 252 -4.16 -3.95 8.55
CA ALA A 252 -4.95 -5.14 8.82
C ALA A 252 -6.10 -5.32 7.82
N ARG A 253 -6.85 -4.25 7.52
CA ARG A 253 -7.91 -4.28 6.49
C ARG A 253 -7.38 -4.65 5.10
N LEU A 254 -6.25 -4.07 4.71
CA LEU A 254 -5.60 -4.38 3.44
C LEU A 254 -5.09 -5.84 3.41
N ALA A 255 -4.58 -6.33 4.54
CA ALA A 255 -4.10 -7.69 4.71
C ALA A 255 -5.23 -8.72 4.58
N ASP A 256 -6.34 -8.49 5.27
CA ASP A 256 -7.54 -9.30 5.15
C ASP A 256 -8.07 -9.34 3.72
N GLY A 257 -8.11 -8.18 3.06
CA GLY A 257 -8.49 -8.09 1.65
C GLY A 257 -7.60 -8.91 0.71
N LEU A 258 -6.28 -8.93 0.96
CA LEU A 258 -5.34 -9.72 0.15
C LEU A 258 -5.53 -11.22 0.41
N ALA A 259 -5.71 -11.61 1.67
CA ALA A 259 -5.99 -13.01 2.03
C ALA A 259 -7.29 -13.50 1.39
N GLU A 260 -8.34 -12.68 1.39
CA GLU A 260 -9.60 -12.98 0.72
C GLU A 260 -9.47 -13.10 -0.81
N ALA A 261 -8.65 -12.25 -1.45
CA ALA A 261 -8.40 -12.35 -2.89
C ALA A 261 -7.66 -13.65 -3.25
N LEU A 262 -6.70 -14.05 -2.42
CA LEU A 262 -6.02 -15.35 -2.55
C LEU A 262 -6.98 -16.52 -2.30
N ASP A 263 -7.83 -16.44 -1.28
CA ASP A 263 -8.85 -17.45 -0.98
C ASP A 263 -9.80 -17.65 -2.18
N ARG A 264 -10.26 -16.55 -2.81
CA ARG A 264 -11.12 -16.61 -4.02
C ARG A 264 -10.40 -17.21 -5.22
N ALA A 265 -9.12 -16.91 -5.42
CA ALA A 265 -8.33 -17.50 -6.48
C ALA A 265 -8.09 -19.01 -6.26
N ALA A 266 -8.08 -19.46 -5.01
CA ALA A 266 -7.85 -20.86 -4.63
C ALA A 266 -9.09 -21.78 -4.83
N GLY A 267 -10.30 -21.21 -4.95
CA GLY A 267 -11.57 -21.95 -5.08
C GLY A 267 -12.30 -22.16 -3.75
#